data_AF-A0AA96FZG1-F1
#
_entry.id   AF-A0AA96FZG1-F1
#
_cell.length_a   1.000
_cell.length_b   1.000
_cell.length_c   1.000
_cell.angle_alpha   90.00
_cell.angle_beta   90.00
_cell.angle_gamma   90.00
#
_symmetry.space_group_name_H-M   'P 1'
#
loop_
_entity.id
_entity.type
_entity.pdbx_description
1 polymer ?
#
loop_
_entity_poly.entity_id
_entity_poly.type
_entity_poly.pdbx_seq_one_letter_code
_entity_poly.pdbx_strand_id
1 'polypeptide(L)'
;MTDTPGWASPSSSEPPRDEPRPPADTPAAVPGQSVPPQGVPTPPPAWGAGHGGPQPGPGGQLPYGGPGPYGWGVPVSPKPGVIPLRPLGLGELLDGAVSTIRRHWRTTLGLSLGVAVVHQAAVTGTQFAVNGDTGDLTPILGALVSLPLTMLLGVVATALLTMVVSRAILGQNATVRDAWRDARPRMLQLVGLTLLTGLIGAGVVLLGFTPLIGYLLSGADEPVIAALLFVVGLLSVPVALWLWIQLSLAAPALMLEKQGILTALSRSRRLVRGSWWRLFGINLLSQLMAAIVAGMISVPFTVVGLVLGFDDLAGQVDNGDAATLPAAMLITTAIAGVISATITIPFTAAIGVLLYVDQRIRREALDIELARAAGLSEYGATGWNGQSNPSAARL
;
A
#
# COMPACT_ATOMS: atom_id res chain seq x y z
N MET A 1 -31.80 -55.68 -45.98
CA MET A 1 -31.86 -54.95 -44.70
C MET A 1 -32.07 -53.47 -45.03
N THR A 2 -33.35 -53.06 -45.02
CA THR A 2 -33.92 -51.73 -44.68
C THR A 2 -33.21 -50.42 -45.08
N ASP A 3 -33.79 -49.75 -46.08
CA ASP A 3 -34.43 -48.41 -46.06
C ASP A 3 -33.67 -47.11 -45.64
N THR A 4 -33.53 -46.21 -46.63
CA THR A 4 -33.56 -44.72 -46.62
C THR A 4 -34.86 -44.12 -46.03
N PRO A 5 -35.11 -42.78 -45.90
CA PRO A 5 -34.26 -41.56 -45.87
C PRO A 5 -34.66 -40.54 -44.74
N GLY A 6 -34.17 -39.30 -44.85
CA GLY A 6 -34.13 -38.24 -43.82
C GLY A 6 -35.43 -37.62 -43.28
N TRP A 7 -35.25 -36.69 -42.32
CA TRP A 7 -36.23 -35.65 -41.99
C TRP A 7 -35.55 -34.46 -41.28
N ALA A 8 -35.86 -33.25 -41.77
CA ALA A 8 -35.57 -31.95 -41.17
C ALA A 8 -36.90 -31.35 -40.67
N SER A 9 -36.89 -30.63 -39.56
CA SER A 9 -38.09 -30.03 -38.95
C SER A 9 -37.97 -28.48 -38.89
N PRO A 10 -39.07 -27.73 -38.75
CA PRO A 10 -39.50 -26.77 -39.79
C PRO A 10 -39.36 -25.29 -39.40
N SER A 11 -39.32 -24.48 -40.44
CA SER A 11 -39.47 -23.02 -40.47
C SER A 11 -40.69 -22.51 -39.70
N SER A 12 -40.51 -21.50 -38.86
CA SER A 12 -41.53 -20.48 -38.57
C SER A 12 -41.33 -19.31 -39.54
N SER A 13 -42.35 -19.10 -40.35
CA SER A 13 -42.56 -18.04 -41.33
C SER A 13 -42.70 -16.66 -40.68
N GLU A 14 -41.90 -15.69 -41.12
CA GLU A 14 -42.17 -14.27 -40.91
C GLU A 14 -42.33 -13.58 -42.28
N PRO A 15 -43.42 -12.80 -42.51
CA PRO A 15 -43.74 -12.22 -43.82
C PRO A 15 -42.86 -10.99 -44.17
N PRO A 16 -42.77 -10.65 -45.46
CA PRO A 16 -41.80 -9.68 -45.98
C PRO A 16 -42.16 -8.24 -45.58
N ARG A 17 -41.15 -7.44 -45.19
CA ARG A 17 -41.27 -5.99 -45.13
C ARG A 17 -40.53 -5.38 -46.32
N ASP A 18 -41.32 -4.83 -47.23
CA ASP A 18 -40.90 -3.94 -48.30
C ASP A 18 -40.42 -2.62 -47.69
N GLU A 19 -39.13 -2.30 -47.79
CA GLU A 19 -38.66 -0.91 -47.75
C GLU A 19 -37.57 -0.67 -48.81
N PRO A 20 -37.61 0.46 -49.55
CA PRO A 20 -36.75 0.67 -50.71
C PRO A 20 -35.32 1.07 -50.31
N ARG A 21 -34.31 0.36 -50.83
CA ARG A 21 -32.90 0.79 -50.82
C ARG A 21 -32.70 1.94 -51.82
N PRO A 22 -32.05 3.06 -51.44
CA PRO A 22 -31.62 4.07 -52.41
C PRO A 22 -30.34 3.60 -53.16
N PRO A 23 -30.22 3.89 -54.47
CA PRO A 23 -29.09 3.48 -55.28
C PRO A 23 -27.87 4.39 -55.05
N ALA A 24 -26.68 3.81 -55.11
CA ALA A 24 -25.42 4.51 -55.29
C ALA A 24 -25.14 4.65 -56.79
N ASP A 25 -24.89 5.88 -57.28
CA ASP A 25 -23.92 6.21 -58.36
C ASP A 25 -23.97 7.72 -58.75
N THR A 26 -22.98 8.51 -58.27
CA THR A 26 -22.22 9.67 -58.86
C THR A 26 -22.91 10.89 -59.53
N PRO A 27 -22.26 12.08 -59.76
CA PRO A 27 -20.89 12.57 -59.48
C PRO A 27 -20.79 13.97 -58.78
N ALA A 28 -19.56 14.47 -58.58
CA ALA A 28 -19.14 15.67 -57.84
C ALA A 28 -19.69 17.04 -58.32
N ALA A 29 -19.90 17.96 -57.38
CA ALA A 29 -20.02 19.41 -57.62
C ALA A 29 -19.48 20.22 -56.42
N VAL A 30 -18.54 21.14 -56.69
CA VAL A 30 -18.06 22.22 -55.80
C VAL A 30 -18.89 23.47 -56.10
N PRO A 31 -19.51 24.12 -55.10
CA PRO A 31 -19.13 25.50 -54.71
C PRO A 31 -19.39 25.76 -53.19
N GLY A 32 -18.83 26.70 -52.46
CA GLY A 32 -18.01 27.89 -52.68
C GLY A 32 -17.73 28.53 -51.30
N GLN A 33 -16.85 29.52 -51.26
CA GLN A 33 -16.46 30.26 -50.04
C GLN A 33 -17.64 31.01 -49.40
N SER A 34 -17.73 31.00 -48.07
CA SER A 34 -18.54 31.94 -47.30
C SER A 34 -17.80 32.45 -46.05
N VAL A 35 -17.98 33.76 -45.85
CA VAL A 35 -17.26 34.74 -45.02
C VAL A 35 -17.63 34.62 -43.52
N PRO A 36 -16.76 35.01 -42.55
CA PRO A 36 -17.02 34.81 -41.11
C PRO A 36 -17.95 35.88 -40.51
N PRO A 37 -18.77 35.56 -39.49
CA PRO A 37 -19.41 36.57 -38.66
C PRO A 37 -18.49 37.01 -37.51
N GLN A 38 -18.38 38.33 -37.34
CA GLN A 38 -17.65 39.01 -36.27
C GLN A 38 -18.23 38.69 -34.88
N GLY A 39 -17.35 38.33 -33.94
CA GLY A 39 -17.63 38.20 -32.51
C GLY A 39 -16.82 39.21 -31.69
N VAL A 40 -17.51 39.93 -30.82
CA VAL A 40 -17.06 41.03 -29.94
C VAL A 40 -15.95 40.58 -28.96
N PRO A 41 -14.94 41.41 -28.63
CA PRO A 41 -13.87 41.02 -27.71
C PRO A 41 -14.34 41.09 -26.25
N THR A 42 -14.20 39.98 -25.51
CA THR A 42 -14.32 39.95 -24.05
C THR A 42 -12.92 39.95 -23.40
N PRO A 43 -12.71 40.69 -22.29
CA PRO A 43 -11.38 40.91 -21.70
C PRO A 43 -10.85 39.70 -20.92
N PRO A 44 -9.53 39.56 -20.72
CA PRO A 44 -8.95 38.49 -19.91
C PRO A 44 -9.27 38.66 -18.42
N PRO A 45 -9.57 37.61 -17.66
CA PRO A 45 -9.73 37.71 -16.21
C PRO A 45 -8.40 38.04 -15.54
N ALA A 46 -8.41 39.15 -14.80
CA ALA A 46 -7.32 39.59 -13.95
C ALA A 46 -7.03 38.60 -12.83
N TRP A 47 -5.75 38.32 -12.59
CA TRP A 47 -5.27 37.69 -11.37
C TRP A 47 -5.39 38.69 -10.22
N GLY A 48 -6.38 38.47 -9.36
CA GLY A 48 -6.61 39.25 -8.14
C GLY A 48 -6.60 38.34 -6.91
N ALA A 49 -5.53 38.43 -6.13
CA ALA A 49 -5.45 37.92 -4.78
C ALA A 49 -6.53 38.59 -3.89
N GLY A 50 -7.21 37.79 -3.08
CA GLY A 50 -8.23 38.28 -2.16
C GLY A 50 -8.49 37.29 -1.04
N HIS A 51 -7.72 37.43 0.03
CA HIS A 51 -7.99 36.80 1.31
C HIS A 51 -9.33 37.28 1.87
N GLY A 52 -10.17 36.35 2.32
CA GLY A 52 -11.41 36.64 3.02
C GLY A 52 -12.03 35.36 3.57
N GLY A 53 -11.61 34.96 4.78
CA GLY A 53 -12.26 33.88 5.51
C GLY A 53 -13.62 34.32 6.08
N PRO A 54 -14.63 33.43 6.15
CA PRO A 54 -15.75 33.61 7.05
C PRO A 54 -15.60 32.75 8.31
N GLN A 55 -15.73 33.44 9.44
CA GLN A 55 -15.80 32.95 10.81
C GLN A 55 -17.02 32.01 11.03
N PRO A 56 -16.96 31.02 11.94
CA PRO A 56 -17.99 29.98 12.06
C PRO A 56 -19.20 30.44 12.89
N GLY A 57 -20.41 30.31 12.33
CA GLY A 57 -21.68 30.46 13.03
C GLY A 57 -22.20 29.11 13.59
N PRO A 58 -22.86 29.09 14.76
CA PRO A 58 -23.29 27.86 15.42
C PRO A 58 -24.66 27.40 14.93
N GLY A 59 -24.78 26.10 14.62
CA GLY A 59 -26.07 25.41 14.47
C GLY A 59 -26.72 25.53 13.08
N GLY A 60 -26.60 24.46 12.29
CA GLY A 60 -27.33 24.31 11.04
C GLY A 60 -27.10 22.93 10.44
N GLN A 61 -28.12 22.08 10.51
CA GLN A 61 -28.16 20.77 9.85
C GLN A 61 -27.91 20.97 8.35
N LEU A 62 -26.88 20.33 7.80
CA LEU A 62 -26.57 20.38 6.37
C LEU A 62 -27.65 19.63 5.57
N PRO A 63 -28.36 20.27 4.62
CA PRO A 63 -29.35 19.59 3.80
C PRO A 63 -28.68 18.66 2.79
N TYR A 64 -29.24 17.46 2.67
CA TYR A 64 -28.96 16.47 1.64
C TYR A 64 -29.10 17.12 0.24
N GLY A 65 -27.98 17.22 -0.48
CA GLY A 65 -27.90 17.88 -1.78
C GLY A 65 -28.72 17.16 -2.85
N GLY A 66 -29.76 17.82 -3.35
CA GLY A 66 -30.43 17.45 -4.60
C GLY A 66 -29.59 17.84 -5.83
N PRO A 67 -29.78 17.21 -6.99
CA PRO A 67 -28.99 17.48 -8.18
C PRO A 67 -29.31 18.88 -8.72
N GLY A 68 -28.32 19.76 -8.77
CA GLY A 68 -28.42 21.04 -9.47
C GLY A 68 -28.43 20.81 -11.00
N PRO A 69 -29.16 21.62 -11.80
CA PRO A 69 -29.49 21.25 -13.18
C PRO A 69 -28.32 21.37 -14.16
N TYR A 70 -27.19 21.98 -13.77
CA TYR A 70 -26.04 22.23 -14.66
C TYR A 70 -24.74 22.17 -13.88
N GLY A 71 -24.32 20.97 -13.49
CA GLY A 71 -22.99 20.72 -12.96
C GLY A 71 -22.58 19.32 -13.38
N TRP A 72 -21.45 19.19 -14.07
CA TRP A 72 -20.79 17.90 -14.26
C TRP A 72 -20.39 17.37 -12.88
N GLY A 73 -21.34 16.71 -12.22
CA GLY A 73 -21.17 16.12 -10.91
C GLY A 73 -20.13 15.02 -11.06
N VAL A 74 -18.96 15.23 -10.47
CA VAL A 74 -18.02 14.15 -10.21
C VAL A 74 -18.81 13.07 -9.47
N PRO A 75 -18.96 11.84 -10.00
CA PRO A 75 -19.73 10.83 -9.32
C PRO A 75 -19.11 10.61 -7.94
N VAL A 76 -19.88 10.95 -6.89
CA VAL A 76 -19.47 10.76 -5.50
C VAL A 76 -19.53 9.26 -5.25
N SER A 77 -18.42 8.56 -5.52
CA SER A 77 -18.32 7.14 -5.23
C SER A 77 -18.63 6.92 -3.75
N PRO A 78 -19.50 5.94 -3.39
CA PRO A 78 -19.76 5.63 -1.99
C PRO A 78 -18.45 5.42 -1.24
N LYS A 79 -18.29 6.12 -0.12
CA LYS A 79 -17.19 5.95 0.84
C LYS A 79 -17.74 5.24 2.09
N PRO A 80 -18.01 3.92 2.04
CA PRO A 80 -18.48 3.22 3.23
C PRO A 80 -17.44 3.28 4.36
N GLY A 81 -16.14 3.36 4.00
CA GLY A 81 -15.02 3.53 4.94
C GLY A 81 -14.12 4.72 4.65
N VAL A 82 -12.82 4.56 4.93
CA VAL A 82 -11.81 5.64 4.82
C VAL A 82 -11.34 5.96 3.39
N ILE A 83 -11.64 5.10 2.41
CA ILE A 83 -11.18 5.25 1.02
C ILE A 83 -12.33 5.16 0.02
N PRO A 84 -12.21 5.83 -1.16
CA PRO A 84 -13.17 5.67 -2.24
C PRO A 84 -13.04 4.28 -2.90
N LEU A 85 -14.16 3.73 -3.38
CA LEU A 85 -14.21 2.45 -4.10
C LEU A 85 -13.77 2.58 -5.56
N ARG A 86 -12.60 3.18 -5.79
CA ARG A 86 -12.01 3.38 -7.12
C ARG A 86 -10.49 3.17 -7.08
N PRO A 87 -9.82 3.00 -8.22
CA PRO A 87 -8.37 2.95 -8.27
C PRO A 87 -7.75 4.18 -7.58
N LEU A 88 -6.90 3.96 -6.58
CA LEU A 88 -6.43 5.02 -5.69
C LEU A 88 -5.26 5.79 -6.31
N GLY A 89 -5.25 7.11 -6.16
CA GLY A 89 -4.08 7.96 -6.41
C GLY A 89 -3.07 7.92 -5.25
N LEU A 90 -1.84 8.41 -5.48
CA LEU A 90 -0.83 8.49 -4.40
C LEU A 90 -1.32 9.33 -3.21
N GLY A 91 -1.91 10.50 -3.46
CA GLY A 91 -2.46 11.35 -2.40
C GLY A 91 -3.60 10.68 -1.63
N GLU A 92 -4.46 9.92 -2.31
CA GLU A 92 -5.56 9.17 -1.68
C GLU A 92 -5.05 7.98 -0.85
N LEU A 93 -3.93 7.36 -1.25
CA LEU A 93 -3.26 6.32 -0.44
C LEU A 93 -2.70 6.90 0.85
N LEU A 94 -2.01 8.05 0.77
CA LEU A 94 -1.45 8.73 1.93
C LEU A 94 -2.56 9.26 2.87
N ASP A 95 -3.57 9.92 2.32
CA ASP A 95 -4.73 10.39 3.09
C ASP A 95 -5.53 9.21 3.68
N GLY A 96 -5.69 8.12 2.93
CA GLY A 96 -6.29 6.88 3.40
C GLY A 96 -5.53 6.27 4.58
N ALA A 97 -4.20 6.26 4.54
CA ALA A 97 -3.37 5.75 5.64
C ALA A 97 -3.50 6.63 6.90
N VAL A 98 -3.36 7.95 6.74
CA VAL A 98 -3.46 8.90 7.87
C VAL A 98 -4.86 8.93 8.46
N SER A 99 -5.91 8.92 7.63
CA SER A 99 -7.30 8.89 8.08
C SER A 99 -7.63 7.58 8.81
N THR A 100 -7.08 6.44 8.38
CA THR A 100 -7.21 5.16 9.08
C THR A 100 -6.61 5.23 10.48
N ILE A 101 -5.39 5.75 10.60
CA ILE A 101 -4.71 5.93 11.89
C ILE A 101 -5.50 6.88 12.77
N ARG A 102 -5.93 8.03 12.25
CA ARG A 102 -6.66 9.03 13.02
C ARG A 102 -8.02 8.52 13.51
N ARG A 103 -8.77 7.78 12.67
CA ARG A 103 -10.08 7.24 13.02
C ARG A 103 -9.99 6.09 14.04
N HIS A 104 -8.93 5.28 13.96
CA HIS A 104 -8.72 4.13 14.84
C HIS A 104 -7.47 4.29 15.72
N TRP A 105 -7.17 5.51 16.19
CA TRP A 105 -5.90 5.83 16.86
C TRP A 105 -5.65 4.98 18.11
N ARG A 106 -6.69 4.72 18.91
CA ARG A 106 -6.57 3.90 20.13
C ARG A 106 -6.09 2.49 19.83
N THR A 107 -6.65 1.88 18.79
CA THR A 107 -6.33 0.50 18.40
C THR A 107 -4.99 0.45 17.67
N THR A 108 -4.77 1.35 16.70
CA THR A 108 -3.55 1.37 15.87
C THR A 108 -2.30 1.78 16.65
N LEU A 109 -2.36 2.87 17.42
CA LEU A 109 -1.25 3.32 18.26
C LEU A 109 -1.06 2.40 19.47
N GLY A 110 -2.13 1.86 20.05
CA GLY A 110 -2.01 0.89 21.14
C GLY A 110 -1.29 -0.40 20.71
N LEU A 111 -1.64 -0.94 19.54
CA LEU A 111 -0.98 -2.12 18.95
C LEU A 111 0.49 -1.85 18.63
N SER A 112 0.75 -0.75 17.92
CA SER A 112 2.11 -0.39 17.51
C SER A 112 2.99 -0.03 18.70
N LEU A 113 2.46 0.65 19.72
CA LEU A 113 3.17 0.90 20.99
C LEU A 113 3.54 -0.41 21.68
N GLY A 114 2.59 -1.34 21.82
CA GLY A 114 2.87 -2.64 22.43
C GLY A 114 3.97 -3.41 21.70
N VAL A 115 3.92 -3.45 20.36
CA VAL A 115 4.99 -4.08 19.56
C VAL A 115 6.30 -3.31 19.67
N ALA A 116 6.28 -1.97 19.61
CA ALA A 116 7.47 -1.13 19.67
C ALA A 116 8.19 -1.26 21.02
N VAL A 117 7.46 -1.28 22.13
CA VAL A 117 8.04 -1.47 23.47
C VAL A 117 8.72 -2.82 23.58
N VAL A 118 8.06 -3.91 23.16
CA VAL A 118 8.66 -5.25 23.22
C VAL A 118 9.88 -5.36 22.30
N HIS A 119 9.79 -4.77 21.11
CA HIS A 119 10.90 -4.74 20.14
C HIS A 119 12.10 -4.00 20.70
N GLN A 120 11.89 -2.78 21.20
CA GLN A 120 12.98 -1.96 21.71
C GLN A 120 13.55 -2.48 23.03
N ALA A 121 12.72 -3.02 23.92
CA ALA A 121 13.22 -3.64 25.14
C ALA A 121 14.19 -4.80 24.83
N ALA A 122 13.90 -5.59 23.81
CA ALA A 122 14.75 -6.70 23.44
C ALA A 122 16.00 -6.31 22.66
N VAL A 123 15.91 -5.34 21.75
CA VAL A 123 17.09 -4.77 21.08
C VAL A 123 18.02 -4.15 22.11
N THR A 124 17.48 -3.32 23.00
CA THR A 124 18.26 -2.64 24.04
C THR A 124 18.83 -3.64 25.05
N GLY A 125 18.06 -4.66 25.43
CA GLY A 125 18.53 -5.73 26.31
C GLY A 125 19.67 -6.55 25.69
N THR A 126 19.60 -6.82 24.38
CA THR A 126 20.69 -7.47 23.64
C THR A 126 21.93 -6.57 23.62
N GLN A 127 21.76 -5.27 23.36
CA GLN A 127 22.86 -4.29 23.40
C GLN A 127 23.50 -4.19 24.79
N PHE A 128 22.71 -4.17 25.86
CA PHE A 128 23.22 -4.21 27.23
C PHE A 128 24.00 -5.49 27.53
N ALA A 129 23.51 -6.65 27.06
CA ALA A 129 24.15 -7.93 27.30
C ALA A 129 25.51 -8.08 26.61
N VAL A 130 25.72 -7.41 25.47
CA VAL A 130 26.98 -7.41 24.71
C VAL A 130 27.83 -6.17 24.93
N ASN A 131 27.39 -5.23 25.77
CA ASN A 131 28.07 -3.96 25.97
C ASN A 131 29.41 -4.19 26.67
N GLY A 132 30.52 -3.87 26.01
CA GLY A 132 31.88 -4.10 26.51
C GLY A 132 32.55 -5.38 26.00
N ASP A 133 31.81 -6.26 25.32
CA ASP A 133 32.39 -7.43 24.65
C ASP A 133 32.93 -7.03 23.27
N THR A 134 34.25 -7.14 23.08
CA THR A 134 34.94 -6.79 21.81
C THR A 134 35.24 -7.98 20.91
N GLY A 135 34.75 -9.17 21.25
CA GLY A 135 34.97 -10.36 20.43
C GLY A 135 34.47 -10.18 18.99
N ASP A 136 35.23 -10.67 18.01
CA ASP A 136 34.88 -10.61 16.58
C ASP A 136 33.50 -11.23 16.28
N LEU A 137 33.05 -12.17 17.13
CA LEU A 137 31.76 -12.85 17.01
C LEU A 137 30.60 -12.15 17.73
N THR A 138 30.88 -11.20 18.64
CA THR A 138 29.86 -10.46 19.39
C THR A 138 28.77 -9.84 18.51
N PRO A 139 29.07 -9.12 17.41
CA PRO A 139 28.02 -8.56 16.54
C PRO A 139 27.19 -9.65 15.85
N ILE A 140 27.80 -10.80 15.52
CA ILE A 140 27.11 -11.93 14.89
C ILE A 140 26.14 -12.57 15.89
N LEU A 141 26.59 -12.81 17.13
CA LEU A 141 25.75 -13.36 18.19
C LEU A 141 24.59 -12.42 18.54
N GLY A 142 24.84 -11.11 18.64
CA GLY A 142 23.79 -10.11 18.83
C GLY A 142 22.76 -10.11 17.70
N ALA A 143 23.20 -10.27 16.44
CA ALA A 143 22.31 -10.40 15.29
C ALA A 143 21.49 -11.70 15.34
N LEU A 144 22.10 -12.84 15.71
CA LEU A 144 21.43 -14.14 15.81
C LEU A 144 20.29 -14.13 16.85
N VAL A 145 20.43 -13.36 17.93
CA VAL A 145 19.39 -13.21 18.96
C VAL A 145 18.31 -12.22 18.52
N SER A 146 18.70 -11.06 17.97
CA SER A 146 17.78 -9.96 17.68
C SER A 146 16.98 -10.11 16.37
N LEU A 147 17.53 -10.78 15.36
CA LEU A 147 16.87 -10.96 14.05
C LEU A 147 15.56 -11.75 14.14
N PRO A 148 15.53 -12.97 14.74
CA PRO A 148 14.31 -13.77 14.81
C PRO A 148 13.19 -13.03 15.55
N LEU A 149 13.55 -12.32 16.62
CA LEU A 149 12.60 -11.55 17.40
C LEU A 149 12.05 -10.35 16.63
N THR A 150 12.93 -9.61 15.92
CA THR A 150 12.52 -8.50 15.05
C THR A 150 11.56 -8.98 13.97
N MET A 151 11.86 -10.13 13.35
CA MET A 151 10.97 -10.76 12.36
C MET A 151 9.62 -11.12 12.96
N LEU A 152 9.61 -11.79 14.13
CA LEU A 152 8.37 -12.19 14.80
C LEU A 152 7.49 -10.99 15.18
N LEU A 153 8.08 -9.94 15.73
CA LEU A 153 7.36 -8.73 16.11
C LEU A 153 6.85 -7.96 14.89
N GLY A 154 7.64 -7.91 13.80
CA GLY A 154 7.19 -7.36 12.53
C GLY A 154 6.01 -8.12 11.93
N VAL A 155 6.01 -9.45 12.02
CA VAL A 155 4.88 -10.31 11.63
C VAL A 155 3.64 -9.98 12.44
N VAL A 156 3.76 -9.88 13.76
CA VAL A 156 2.63 -9.55 14.65
C VAL A 156 2.06 -8.17 14.34
N ALA A 157 2.92 -7.15 14.20
CA ALA A 157 2.49 -5.80 13.83
C ALA A 157 1.78 -5.80 12.48
N THR A 158 2.40 -6.37 11.46
CA THR A 158 1.83 -6.46 10.11
C THR A 158 0.48 -7.15 10.14
N ALA A 159 0.36 -8.25 10.90
CA ALA A 159 -0.87 -9.01 10.98
C ALA A 159 -2.03 -8.21 11.58
N LEU A 160 -1.79 -7.62 12.74
CA LEU A 160 -2.82 -6.93 13.50
C LEU A 160 -3.22 -5.63 12.81
N LEU A 161 -2.24 -4.88 12.30
CA LEU A 161 -2.50 -3.65 11.57
C LEU A 161 -3.20 -3.93 10.23
N THR A 162 -2.89 -5.04 9.55
CA THR A 162 -3.62 -5.45 8.35
C THR A 162 -5.10 -5.66 8.61
N MET A 163 -5.45 -6.34 9.70
CA MET A 163 -6.85 -6.57 10.08
C MET A 163 -7.56 -5.26 10.47
N VAL A 164 -6.87 -4.37 11.18
CA VAL A 164 -7.42 -3.05 11.55
C VAL A 164 -7.69 -2.20 10.32
N VAL A 165 -6.74 -2.12 9.38
CA VAL A 165 -6.88 -1.35 8.14
C VAL A 165 -7.98 -1.95 7.26
N SER A 166 -8.06 -3.28 7.14
CA SER A 166 -9.12 -3.93 6.39
C SER A 166 -10.52 -3.59 6.91
N ARG A 167 -10.70 -3.56 8.24
CA ARG A 167 -11.97 -3.17 8.87
C ARG A 167 -12.28 -1.68 8.65
N ALA A 168 -11.27 -0.81 8.76
CA ALA A 168 -11.41 0.62 8.52
C ALA A 168 -11.83 0.96 7.08
N ILE A 169 -11.30 0.22 6.09
CA ILE A 169 -11.71 0.34 4.68
C ILE A 169 -13.19 -0.03 4.49
N LEU A 170 -13.69 -1.01 5.25
CA LEU A 170 -15.09 -1.43 5.26
C LEU A 170 -16.00 -0.55 6.14
N GLY A 171 -15.47 0.51 6.76
CA GLY A 171 -16.23 1.38 7.65
C GLY A 171 -16.55 0.79 9.02
N GLN A 172 -15.94 -0.35 9.36
CA GLN A 172 -16.18 -1.05 10.62
C GLN A 172 -15.22 -0.59 11.71
N ASN A 173 -15.70 -0.57 12.96
CA ASN A 173 -14.85 -0.33 14.12
C ASN A 173 -13.93 -1.53 14.38
N ALA A 174 -12.63 -1.28 14.52
CA ALA A 174 -11.64 -2.31 14.83
C ALA A 174 -11.18 -2.17 16.28
N THR A 175 -11.35 -3.24 17.08
CA THR A 175 -10.74 -3.37 18.40
C THR A 175 -9.51 -4.27 18.34
N VAL A 176 -8.61 -4.14 19.33
CA VAL A 176 -7.39 -4.97 19.44
C VAL A 176 -7.76 -6.47 19.53
N ARG A 177 -8.81 -6.78 20.29
CA ARG A 177 -9.29 -8.15 20.48
C ARG A 177 -9.83 -8.75 19.19
N ASP A 178 -10.58 -7.97 18.40
CA ASP A 178 -11.11 -8.41 17.11
C ASP A 178 -9.98 -8.65 16.12
N ALA A 179 -9.03 -7.72 16.03
CA ALA A 179 -7.86 -7.86 15.16
C ALA A 179 -7.03 -9.11 15.51
N TRP A 180 -6.80 -9.37 16.80
CA TRP A 180 -6.12 -10.59 17.26
C TRP A 180 -6.91 -11.86 16.93
N ARG A 181 -8.23 -11.86 17.16
CA ARG A 181 -9.09 -13.02 16.88
C ARG A 181 -9.09 -13.39 15.39
N ASP A 182 -9.05 -12.39 14.52
CA ASP A 182 -9.03 -12.59 13.07
C ASP A 182 -7.63 -12.97 12.56
N ALA A 183 -6.57 -12.45 13.17
CA ALA A 183 -5.19 -12.70 12.77
C ALA A 183 -4.62 -14.04 13.28
N ARG A 184 -4.96 -14.45 14.52
CA ARG A 184 -4.38 -15.63 15.19
C ARG A 184 -4.37 -16.93 14.35
N PRO A 185 -5.40 -17.28 13.56
CA PRO A 185 -5.42 -18.56 12.85
C PRO A 185 -4.36 -18.63 11.75
N ARG A 186 -3.84 -17.48 11.33
CA ARG A 186 -2.90 -17.34 10.20
C ARG A 186 -1.52 -16.87 10.62
N MET A 187 -1.29 -16.63 11.91
CA MET A 187 0.01 -16.15 12.39
C MET A 187 1.15 -17.10 12.00
N LEU A 188 0.96 -18.41 12.17
CA LEU A 188 1.99 -19.39 11.78
C LEU A 188 2.28 -19.36 10.28
N GLN A 189 1.25 -19.19 9.44
CA GLN A 189 1.41 -19.06 8.00
C GLN A 189 2.10 -17.75 7.62
N LEU A 190 1.83 -16.65 8.35
CA LEU A 190 2.47 -15.36 8.15
C LEU A 190 3.95 -15.38 8.61
N VAL A 191 4.26 -16.07 9.71
CA VAL A 191 5.65 -16.36 10.13
C VAL A 191 6.34 -17.18 9.04
N GLY A 192 5.71 -18.25 8.55
CA GLY A 192 6.27 -19.05 7.45
C GLY A 192 6.49 -18.25 6.17
N LEU A 193 5.55 -17.37 5.81
CA LEU A 193 5.66 -16.50 4.64
C LEU A 193 6.80 -15.47 4.80
N THR A 194 6.89 -14.82 5.96
CA THR A 194 7.96 -13.84 6.23
C THR A 194 9.32 -14.50 6.32
N LEU A 195 9.43 -15.67 6.94
CA LEU A 195 10.66 -16.47 6.92
C LEU A 195 11.03 -16.85 5.49
N LEU A 196 10.09 -17.35 4.69
CA LEU A 196 10.35 -17.74 3.30
C LEU A 196 10.77 -16.55 2.43
N THR A 197 10.06 -15.43 2.51
CA THR A 197 10.41 -14.21 1.76
C THR A 197 11.74 -13.61 2.22
N GLY A 198 12.01 -13.64 3.53
CA GLY A 198 13.30 -13.26 4.11
C GLY A 198 14.43 -14.16 3.63
N LEU A 199 14.25 -15.49 3.63
CA LEU A 199 15.22 -16.45 3.11
C LEU A 199 15.46 -16.31 1.61
N ILE A 200 14.43 -15.99 0.82
CA ILE A 200 14.61 -15.70 -0.62
C ILE A 200 15.48 -14.46 -0.79
N GLY A 201 15.19 -13.37 -0.07
CA GLY A 201 15.97 -12.13 -0.14
C GLY A 201 17.40 -12.31 0.35
N ALA A 202 17.58 -12.89 1.54
CA ALA A 202 18.88 -13.20 2.12
C ALA A 202 19.66 -14.18 1.25
N GLY A 203 19.03 -15.21 0.70
CA GLY A 203 19.64 -16.16 -0.20
C GLY A 203 20.20 -15.50 -1.45
N VAL A 204 19.48 -14.56 -2.07
CA VAL A 204 19.98 -13.80 -3.23
C VAL A 204 21.20 -12.95 -2.87
N VAL A 205 21.18 -12.29 -1.71
CA VAL A 205 22.33 -11.50 -1.25
C VAL A 205 23.52 -12.41 -0.94
N LEU A 206 23.32 -13.46 -0.17
CA LEU A 206 24.37 -14.43 0.16
C LEU A 206 24.98 -15.05 -1.11
N LEU A 207 24.15 -15.41 -2.09
CA LEU A 207 24.61 -15.92 -3.39
C LEU A 207 25.48 -14.89 -4.13
N GLY A 208 25.08 -13.62 -4.17
CA GLY A 208 25.90 -12.55 -4.76
C GLY A 208 27.24 -12.37 -4.06
N PHE A 209 27.26 -12.52 -2.74
CA PHE A 209 28.45 -12.38 -1.91
C PHE A 209 29.30 -13.66 -1.81
N THR A 210 28.89 -14.78 -2.44
CA THR A 210 29.67 -16.04 -2.42
C THR A 210 31.13 -15.90 -2.84
N PRO A 211 31.52 -15.09 -3.85
CA PRO A 211 32.92 -14.95 -4.22
C PRO A 211 33.73 -14.25 -3.12
N LEU A 212 33.17 -13.20 -2.49
CA LEU A 212 33.81 -12.49 -1.38
C LEU A 212 33.97 -13.41 -0.17
N ILE A 213 32.93 -14.16 0.18
CA ILE A 213 32.98 -15.10 1.32
C ILE A 213 34.06 -16.16 1.06
N GLY A 214 34.11 -16.76 -0.14
CA GLY A 214 35.14 -17.73 -0.50
C GLY A 214 36.55 -17.15 -0.45
N TYR A 215 36.71 -15.92 -0.93
CA TYR A 215 37.99 -15.19 -0.85
C TYR A 215 38.45 -14.97 0.59
N LEU A 216 37.57 -14.47 1.47
CA LEU A 216 37.90 -14.25 2.88
C LEU A 216 38.25 -15.55 3.61
N LEU A 217 37.52 -16.63 3.32
CA LEU A 217 37.78 -17.95 3.91
C LEU A 217 39.07 -18.61 3.41
N SER A 218 39.61 -18.15 2.27
CA SER A 218 40.88 -18.65 1.75
C SER A 218 42.11 -18.12 2.51
N GLY A 219 41.94 -17.12 3.38
CA GLY A 219 43.04 -16.44 4.07
C GLY A 219 43.85 -15.52 3.15
N ALA A 220 43.22 -15.01 2.07
CA ALA A 220 43.83 -14.06 1.17
C ALA A 220 43.64 -12.62 1.67
N ASP A 221 44.73 -11.84 1.64
CA ASP A 221 44.80 -10.56 2.37
C ASP A 221 44.93 -9.34 1.45
N GLU A 222 44.67 -9.48 0.15
CA GLU A 222 44.68 -8.38 -0.82
C GLU A 222 43.42 -7.50 -0.72
N PRO A 223 43.51 -6.26 -0.22
CA PRO A 223 42.34 -5.42 0.03
C PRO A 223 41.64 -4.98 -1.25
N VAL A 224 42.40 -4.85 -2.35
CA VAL A 224 41.86 -4.46 -3.66
C VAL A 224 40.92 -5.54 -4.20
N ILE A 225 41.30 -6.81 -4.05
CA ILE A 225 40.46 -7.94 -4.50
C ILE A 225 39.21 -8.02 -3.65
N ALA A 226 39.34 -7.93 -2.31
CA ALA A 226 38.18 -7.90 -1.41
C ALA A 226 37.19 -6.78 -1.76
N ALA A 227 37.68 -5.57 -2.02
CA ALA A 227 36.85 -4.44 -2.42
C ALA A 227 36.12 -4.68 -3.76
N LEU A 228 36.80 -5.25 -4.77
CA LEU A 228 36.19 -5.60 -6.05
C LEU A 228 35.09 -6.66 -5.89
N LEU A 229 35.35 -7.71 -5.11
CA LEU A 229 34.37 -8.77 -4.85
C LEU A 229 33.17 -8.26 -4.03
N PHE A 230 33.40 -7.30 -3.13
CA PHE A 230 32.31 -6.61 -2.43
C PHE A 230 31.42 -5.82 -3.41
N VAL A 231 32.00 -5.10 -4.36
CA VAL A 231 31.23 -4.40 -5.42
C VAL A 231 30.44 -5.38 -6.28
N VAL A 232 31.04 -6.52 -6.65
CA VAL A 232 30.33 -7.61 -7.38
C VAL A 232 29.16 -8.13 -6.54
N GLY A 233 29.36 -8.37 -5.25
CA GLY A 233 28.30 -8.78 -4.33
C GLY A 233 27.16 -7.75 -4.26
N LEU A 234 27.48 -6.46 -4.27
CA LEU A 234 26.49 -5.39 -4.23
C LEU A 234 25.52 -5.42 -5.43
N LEU A 235 25.91 -6.02 -6.56
CA LEU A 235 25.03 -6.21 -7.72
C LEU A 235 23.83 -7.14 -7.43
N SER A 236 23.85 -7.93 -6.35
CA SER A 236 22.67 -8.71 -5.92
C SER A 236 21.60 -7.84 -5.25
N VAL A 237 21.95 -6.64 -4.75
CA VAL A 237 21.01 -5.77 -4.02
C VAL A 237 19.83 -5.32 -4.89
N PRO A 238 20.04 -4.85 -6.13
CA PRO A 238 18.93 -4.54 -7.04
C PRO A 238 17.99 -5.74 -7.29
N VAL A 239 18.53 -6.96 -7.37
CA VAL A 239 17.75 -8.19 -7.57
C VAL A 239 16.92 -8.51 -6.32
N ALA A 240 17.52 -8.40 -5.14
CA ALA A 240 16.82 -8.57 -3.87
C ALA A 240 15.71 -7.53 -3.69
N LEU A 241 15.96 -6.27 -4.06
CA LEU A 241 14.97 -5.19 -4.04
C LEU A 241 13.83 -5.43 -5.04
N TRP A 242 14.16 -5.89 -6.24
CA TRP A 242 13.17 -6.28 -7.23
C TRP A 242 12.23 -7.38 -6.71
N LEU A 243 12.80 -8.41 -6.07
CA LEU A 243 12.03 -9.48 -5.41
C LEU A 243 11.21 -8.99 -4.23
N TRP A 244 11.76 -8.10 -3.39
CA TRP A 244 11.03 -7.49 -2.28
C TRP A 244 9.73 -6.85 -2.76
N ILE A 245 9.81 -5.98 -3.78
CA ILE A 245 8.63 -5.32 -4.32
C ILE A 245 7.66 -6.33 -4.93
N GLN A 246 8.17 -7.32 -5.66
CA GLN A 246 7.36 -8.37 -6.26
C GLN A 246 6.59 -9.21 -5.23
N LEU A 247 7.13 -9.36 -4.02
CA LEU A 247 6.55 -10.16 -2.93
C LEU A 247 5.88 -9.31 -1.83
N SER A 248 5.91 -7.99 -1.94
CA SER A 248 5.38 -7.04 -0.94
C SER A 248 3.89 -7.23 -0.63
N LEU A 249 3.10 -7.71 -1.60
CA LEU A 249 1.65 -7.92 -1.46
C LEU A 249 1.30 -9.34 -0.98
N ALA A 250 2.28 -10.20 -0.72
CA ALA A 250 2.02 -11.58 -0.31
C ALA A 250 1.40 -11.67 1.09
N ALA A 251 1.84 -10.82 2.03
CA ALA A 251 1.29 -10.77 3.39
C ALA A 251 -0.20 -10.37 3.40
N PRO A 252 -0.63 -9.25 2.79
CA PRO A 252 -2.06 -8.92 2.74
C PRO A 252 -2.87 -9.94 1.92
N ALA A 253 -2.31 -10.52 0.85
CA ALA A 253 -3.01 -11.59 0.10
C ALA A 253 -3.26 -12.84 0.99
N LEU A 254 -2.27 -13.30 1.74
CA LEU A 254 -2.39 -14.45 2.66
C LEU A 254 -3.46 -14.20 3.73
N MET A 255 -3.47 -12.98 4.28
CA MET A 255 -4.36 -12.63 5.39
C MET A 255 -5.80 -12.37 4.95
N LEU A 256 -5.98 -11.59 3.88
CA LEU A 256 -7.29 -11.12 3.45
C LEU A 256 -8.02 -12.15 2.58
N GLU A 257 -7.30 -12.86 1.73
CA GLU A 257 -7.89 -13.85 0.83
C GLU A 257 -7.86 -15.27 1.38
N LYS A 258 -7.31 -15.42 2.58
CA LYS A 258 -7.30 -16.69 3.30
C LYS A 258 -6.54 -17.82 2.58
N GLN A 259 -5.60 -17.48 1.70
CA GLN A 259 -4.82 -18.41 0.87
C GLN A 259 -3.62 -19.04 1.60
N GLY A 260 -3.05 -20.11 1.03
CA GLY A 260 -1.77 -20.69 1.48
C GLY A 260 -0.55 -19.89 1.02
N ILE A 261 0.62 -20.19 1.59
CA ILE A 261 1.87 -19.43 1.40
C ILE A 261 2.27 -19.31 -0.08
N LEU A 262 2.36 -20.44 -0.79
CA LEU A 262 2.80 -20.45 -2.20
C LEU A 262 1.80 -19.74 -3.12
N THR A 263 0.50 -19.91 -2.87
CA THR A 263 -0.56 -19.23 -3.61
C THR A 263 -0.54 -17.72 -3.38
N ALA A 264 -0.28 -17.28 -2.14
CA ALA A 264 -0.13 -15.86 -1.83
C ALA A 264 1.09 -15.23 -2.54
N LEU A 265 2.20 -15.96 -2.63
CA LEU A 265 3.40 -15.50 -3.37
C LEU A 265 3.15 -15.38 -4.88
N SER A 266 2.53 -16.39 -5.49
CA SER A 266 2.20 -16.36 -6.92
C SER A 266 1.20 -15.25 -7.24
N ARG A 267 0.22 -15.04 -6.35
CA ARG A 267 -0.75 -13.95 -6.49
C ARG A 267 -0.11 -12.57 -6.34
N SER A 268 0.76 -12.37 -5.35
CA SER A 268 1.54 -11.13 -5.22
C SER A 268 2.28 -10.80 -6.50
N ARG A 269 2.97 -11.79 -7.09
CA ARG A 269 3.69 -11.62 -8.37
C ARG A 269 2.76 -11.20 -9.50
N ARG A 270 1.56 -11.79 -9.59
CA ARG A 270 0.57 -11.45 -10.63
C ARG A 270 0.02 -10.03 -10.45
N LEU A 271 -0.25 -9.61 -9.21
CA LEU A 271 -0.77 -8.28 -8.90
C LEU A 271 0.26 -7.16 -9.15
N VAL A 272 1.54 -7.41 -8.84
CA VAL A 272 2.62 -6.42 -9.04
C VAL A 272 3.01 -6.29 -10.52
N ARG A 273 2.81 -7.33 -11.33
CA ARG A 273 3.24 -7.36 -12.74
C ARG A 273 2.58 -6.25 -13.54
N GLY A 274 3.41 -5.39 -14.14
CA GLY A 274 2.97 -4.22 -14.91
C GLY A 274 2.71 -2.95 -14.08
N SER A 275 2.81 -3.02 -12.75
CA SER A 275 2.67 -1.86 -11.84
C SER A 275 3.93 -1.66 -10.97
N TRP A 276 5.03 -2.36 -11.26
CA TRP A 276 6.21 -2.47 -10.39
C TRP A 276 6.79 -1.10 -9.99
N TRP A 277 7.01 -0.19 -10.94
CA TRP A 277 7.57 1.15 -10.68
C TRP A 277 6.71 1.99 -9.75
N ARG A 278 5.39 1.89 -9.90
CA ARG A 278 4.44 2.59 -9.04
C ARG A 278 4.50 2.02 -7.62
N LEU A 279 4.50 0.70 -7.47
CA LEU A 279 4.58 0.07 -6.14
C LEU A 279 5.92 0.34 -5.47
N PHE A 280 7.02 0.27 -6.22
CA PHE A 280 8.34 0.66 -5.76
C PHE A 280 8.36 2.12 -5.30
N GLY A 281 7.90 3.05 -6.13
CA GLY A 281 7.88 4.48 -5.80
C GLY A 281 7.02 4.81 -4.56
N ILE A 282 5.84 4.20 -4.43
CA ILE A 282 4.97 4.41 -3.26
C ILE A 282 5.58 3.80 -2.00
N ASN A 283 6.14 2.58 -2.07
CA ASN A 283 6.83 1.98 -0.94
C ASN A 283 8.06 2.81 -0.54
N LEU A 284 8.89 3.20 -1.51
CA LEU A 284 10.07 4.04 -1.27
C LEU A 284 9.68 5.37 -0.62
N LEU A 285 8.67 6.06 -1.16
CA LEU A 285 8.18 7.31 -0.59
C LEU A 285 7.63 7.11 0.83
N SER A 286 6.88 6.04 1.07
CA SER A 286 6.36 5.73 2.41
C SER A 286 7.47 5.46 3.41
N GLN A 287 8.53 4.75 3.01
CA GLN A 287 9.69 4.48 3.84
C GLN A 287 10.49 5.76 4.08
N LEU A 288 10.66 6.61 3.06
CA LEU A 288 11.33 7.89 3.20
C LEU A 288 10.57 8.81 4.18
N MET A 289 9.25 8.91 4.06
CA MET A 289 8.42 9.68 4.99
C MET A 289 8.53 9.14 6.42
N ALA A 290 8.44 7.81 6.59
CA ALA A 290 8.61 7.18 7.89
C ALA A 290 10.01 7.45 8.48
N ALA A 291 11.07 7.36 7.67
CA ALA A 291 12.43 7.63 8.08
C ALA A 291 12.65 9.10 8.48
N ILE A 292 12.06 10.06 7.74
CA ILE A 292 12.10 11.48 8.11
C ILE A 292 11.43 11.70 9.45
N VAL A 293 10.22 11.15 9.65
CA VAL A 293 9.48 11.27 10.93
C VAL A 293 10.29 10.65 12.07
N ALA A 294 10.82 9.44 11.88
CA ALA A 294 11.67 8.79 12.88
C ALA A 294 12.92 9.62 13.19
N GLY A 295 13.62 10.12 12.17
CA GLY A 295 14.80 10.97 12.34
C GLY A 295 14.49 12.26 13.11
N MET A 296 13.39 12.94 12.77
CA MET A 296 12.94 14.14 13.49
C MET A 296 12.65 13.86 14.97
N ILE A 297 12.09 12.69 15.29
CA ILE A 297 11.86 12.26 16.67
C ILE A 297 13.18 11.88 17.33
N SER A 298 14.09 11.21 16.64
CA SER A 298 15.34 10.73 17.21
C SER A 298 16.32 11.85 17.57
N VAL A 299 16.42 12.93 16.77
CA VAL A 299 17.40 14.01 16.99
C VAL A 299 17.41 14.57 18.42
N PRO A 300 16.28 15.04 19.00
CA PRO A 300 16.31 15.60 20.36
C PRO A 300 16.72 14.55 21.41
N PHE A 301 16.34 13.30 21.21
CA PHE A 301 16.73 12.21 22.12
C PHE A 301 18.21 11.86 21.99
N THR A 302 18.79 11.90 20.79
CA THR A 302 20.23 11.73 20.61
C THR A 302 21.01 12.83 21.33
N VAL A 303 20.55 14.08 21.27
CA VAL A 303 21.17 15.20 22.00
C VAL A 303 21.07 14.99 23.50
N VAL A 304 19.90 14.64 24.02
CA VAL A 304 19.70 14.34 25.46
C VAL A 304 20.59 13.16 25.88
N GLY A 305 20.65 12.10 25.09
CA GLY A 305 21.47 10.92 25.37
C GLY A 305 22.96 11.25 25.42
N LEU A 306 23.44 12.12 24.51
CA LEU A 306 24.82 12.59 24.51
C LEU A 306 25.14 13.43 25.76
N VAL A 307 24.25 14.34 26.15
CA VAL A 307 24.43 15.18 27.34
C VAL A 307 24.43 14.33 28.62
N LEU A 308 23.49 13.39 28.75
CA LEU A 308 23.37 12.53 29.92
C LEU A 308 24.48 11.46 29.99
N GLY A 309 25.00 11.03 28.84
CA GLY A 309 26.10 10.07 28.75
C GLY A 309 27.48 10.72 28.68
N PHE A 310 27.58 12.06 28.76
CA PHE A 310 28.82 12.78 28.51
C PHE A 310 29.90 12.46 29.55
N ASP A 311 29.55 12.43 30.84
CA ASP A 311 30.49 12.15 31.93
C ASP A 311 31.06 10.72 31.86
N ASP A 312 30.22 9.75 31.50
CA ASP A 312 30.58 8.34 31.32
C ASP A 312 31.50 8.17 30.11
N LEU A 313 31.16 8.81 28.98
CA LEU A 313 31.96 8.80 27.76
C LEU A 313 33.33 9.48 27.98
N ALA A 314 33.37 10.60 28.70
CA ALA A 314 34.62 11.31 29.01
C ALA A 314 35.55 10.46 29.88
N GLY A 315 35.01 9.82 30.93
CA GLY A 315 35.78 8.89 31.75
C GLY A 315 36.30 7.69 30.96
N GLN A 316 35.59 7.25 29.94
CA GLN A 316 35.97 6.11 29.12
C GLN A 316 37.09 6.41 28.11
N VAL A 317 37.08 7.61 27.52
CA VAL A 317 38.18 8.10 26.67
C VAL A 317 39.49 8.17 27.44
N ASP A 318 39.43 8.52 28.72
CA ASP A 318 40.60 8.59 29.59
C ASP A 318 41.16 7.21 29.98
N ASN A 319 40.31 6.18 30.07
CA ASN A 319 40.70 4.84 30.53
C ASN A 319 41.10 3.87 29.40
N GLY A 320 40.89 4.23 28.13
CA GLY A 320 41.27 3.40 26.98
C GLY A 320 40.49 2.08 26.85
N ASP A 321 39.40 1.94 27.59
CA ASP A 321 38.52 0.77 27.57
C ASP A 321 37.74 0.69 26.26
N ALA A 322 37.37 -0.54 25.88
CA ALA A 322 36.45 -0.79 24.78
C ALA A 322 35.23 0.14 24.87
N ALA A 323 34.80 0.71 23.74
CA ALA A 323 33.71 1.67 23.66
C ALA A 323 32.34 1.04 24.04
N THR A 324 32.13 0.77 25.33
CA THR A 324 30.82 0.63 25.96
C THR A 324 30.01 1.87 25.67
N LEU A 325 28.77 1.69 25.23
CA LEU A 325 27.85 2.81 25.07
C LEU A 325 27.28 3.17 26.44
N PRO A 326 27.24 4.46 26.84
CA PRO A 326 26.65 4.86 28.10
C PRO A 326 25.21 4.35 28.24
N ALA A 327 24.86 3.80 29.40
CA ALA A 327 23.53 3.24 29.65
C ALA A 327 22.42 4.28 29.41
N ALA A 328 22.68 5.55 29.75
CA ALA A 328 21.78 6.67 29.49
C ALA A 328 21.53 6.86 27.99
N MET A 329 22.54 6.69 27.14
CA MET A 329 22.40 6.82 25.68
C MET A 329 21.58 5.67 25.09
N LEU A 330 21.78 4.43 25.58
CA LEU A 330 20.99 3.26 25.19
C LEU A 330 19.52 3.42 25.54
N ILE A 331 19.22 3.81 26.79
CA ILE A 331 17.84 4.03 27.26
C ILE A 331 17.17 5.16 26.47
N THR A 332 17.89 6.27 26.26
CA THR A 332 17.34 7.42 25.53
C THR A 332 17.05 7.08 24.07
N THR A 333 17.92 6.31 23.42
CA THR A 333 17.71 5.79 22.06
C THR A 333 16.55 4.81 21.99
N ALA A 334 16.41 3.94 22.99
CA ALA A 334 15.29 3.01 23.11
C ALA A 334 13.95 3.76 23.17
N ILE A 335 13.86 4.80 24.00
CA ILE A 335 12.65 5.64 24.12
C ILE A 335 12.33 6.32 22.79
N ALA A 336 13.32 6.94 22.15
CA ALA A 336 13.17 7.56 20.84
C ALA A 336 12.65 6.57 19.80
N GLY A 337 13.21 5.36 19.82
CA GLY A 337 12.82 4.25 18.97
C GLY A 337 11.40 3.76 19.22
N VAL A 338 10.95 3.67 20.48
CA VAL A 338 9.55 3.32 20.82
C VAL A 338 8.59 4.34 20.26
N ILE A 339 8.84 5.63 20.50
CA ILE A 339 7.97 6.72 20.04
C ILE A 339 7.92 6.74 18.51
N SER A 340 9.07 6.62 17.85
CA SER A 340 9.17 6.61 16.40
C SER A 340 8.45 5.41 15.78
N ALA A 341 8.64 4.20 16.31
CA ALA A 341 8.02 2.99 15.82
C ALA A 341 6.49 2.98 16.03
N THR A 342 6.01 3.55 17.15
CA THR A 342 4.58 3.70 17.43
C THR A 342 3.85 4.50 16.35
N ILE A 343 4.53 5.46 15.71
CA ILE A 343 3.95 6.31 14.67
C ILE A 343 4.17 5.72 13.27
N THR A 344 5.37 5.21 13.00
CA THR A 344 5.79 4.81 11.65
C THR A 344 5.30 3.43 11.22
N ILE A 345 5.21 2.47 12.14
CA ILE A 345 4.71 1.12 11.85
C ILE A 345 3.27 1.12 11.31
N PRO A 346 2.27 1.77 11.95
CA PRO A 346 0.90 1.76 11.44
C PRO A 346 0.76 2.48 10.09
N PHE A 347 1.60 3.48 9.82
CA PHE A 347 1.62 4.18 8.54
C PHE A 347 2.06 3.28 7.39
N THR A 348 3.20 2.60 7.53
CA THR A 348 3.71 1.69 6.49
C THR A 348 2.80 0.47 6.31
N ALA A 349 2.25 -0.08 7.39
CA ALA A 349 1.28 -1.16 7.32
C ALA A 349 -0.01 -0.75 6.57
N ALA A 350 -0.55 0.45 6.86
CA ALA A 350 -1.73 0.95 6.17
C ALA A 350 -1.49 1.11 4.67
N ILE A 351 -0.33 1.66 4.27
CA ILE A 351 0.05 1.79 2.86
C ILE A 351 0.15 0.42 2.18
N GLY A 352 0.75 -0.58 2.83
CA GLY A 352 0.85 -1.93 2.27
C GLY A 352 -0.52 -2.57 1.98
N VAL A 353 -1.48 -2.42 2.90
CA VAL A 353 -2.84 -2.94 2.72
C VAL A 353 -3.60 -2.16 1.65
N LEU A 354 -3.47 -0.82 1.65
CA LEU A 354 -4.13 0.04 0.67
C LEU A 354 -3.59 -0.19 -0.75
N LEU A 355 -2.29 -0.44 -0.90
CA LEU A 355 -1.69 -0.86 -2.17
C LEU A 355 -2.24 -2.19 -2.65
N TYR A 356 -2.41 -3.16 -1.74
CA TYR A 356 -3.01 -4.44 -2.08
C TYR A 356 -4.46 -4.27 -2.57
N VAL A 357 -5.28 -3.49 -1.85
CA VAL A 357 -6.67 -3.20 -2.25
C VAL A 357 -6.72 -2.45 -3.58
N ASP A 358 -5.86 -1.44 -3.78
CA ASP A 358 -5.75 -0.70 -5.04
C ASP A 358 -5.40 -1.62 -6.22
N GLN A 359 -4.42 -2.51 -6.07
CA GLN A 359 -4.08 -3.45 -7.14
C GLN A 359 -5.22 -4.43 -7.42
N ARG A 360 -5.95 -4.85 -6.40
CA ARG A 360 -7.13 -5.70 -6.57
C ARG A 360 -8.23 -4.98 -7.36
N ILE A 361 -8.50 -3.71 -7.04
CA ILE A 361 -9.46 -2.89 -7.80
C ILE A 361 -9.01 -2.76 -9.27
N ARG A 362 -7.72 -2.42 -9.51
CA ARG A 362 -7.19 -2.20 -10.87
C ARG A 362 -7.12 -3.45 -11.74
N ARG A 363 -6.86 -4.62 -11.15
CA ARG A 363 -6.59 -5.87 -11.89
C ARG A 363 -7.78 -6.83 -11.92
N GLU A 364 -8.71 -6.71 -10.98
CA GLU A 364 -9.81 -7.66 -10.81
C GLU A 364 -11.20 -7.02 -10.97
N ALA A 365 -11.26 -5.72 -11.31
CA ALA A 365 -12.52 -4.98 -11.51
C ALA A 365 -13.52 -5.14 -10.33
N LEU A 366 -12.99 -5.10 -9.10
CA LEU A 366 -13.78 -5.15 -7.86
C LEU A 366 -14.82 -4.02 -7.79
N ASP A 367 -14.59 -2.93 -8.53
CA ASP A 367 -15.51 -1.82 -8.71
C ASP A 367 -16.83 -2.23 -9.39
N ILE A 368 -16.80 -3.18 -10.32
CA ILE A 368 -18.02 -3.72 -10.98
C ILE A 368 -18.83 -4.57 -10.00
N GLU A 369 -18.17 -5.43 -9.21
CA GLU A 369 -18.83 -6.25 -8.19
C GLU A 369 -19.39 -5.41 -7.04
N LEU A 370 -18.67 -4.36 -6.63
CA LEU A 370 -19.10 -3.42 -5.60
C LEU A 370 -20.22 -2.49 -6.10
N ALA A 371 -20.18 -2.05 -7.36
CA ALA A 371 -21.28 -1.29 -7.97
C ALA A 371 -22.56 -2.14 -8.07
N ARG A 372 -22.41 -3.43 -8.42
CA ARG A 372 -23.50 -4.41 -8.43
C ARG A 372 -24.04 -4.70 -7.02
N ALA A 373 -23.17 -4.84 -6.02
CA ALA A 373 -23.56 -5.06 -4.62
C ALA A 373 -24.17 -3.80 -3.95
N ALA A 374 -23.82 -2.60 -4.42
CA ALA A 374 -24.40 -1.34 -3.98
C ALA A 374 -25.71 -0.97 -4.72
N GLY A 375 -26.20 -1.82 -5.61
CA GLY A 375 -27.48 -1.62 -6.32
C GLY A 375 -27.46 -0.52 -7.37
N LEU A 376 -26.29 -0.09 -7.84
CA LEU A 376 -26.20 0.82 -8.99
C LEU A 376 -26.47 -0.01 -10.25
N SER A 377 -27.71 0.07 -10.73
CA SER A 377 -28.12 -0.55 -11.99
C SER A 377 -27.16 -0.12 -13.10
N GLU A 378 -26.78 -1.09 -13.92
CA GLU A 378 -25.91 -0.93 -15.08
C GLU A 378 -26.28 0.34 -15.85
N TYR A 379 -25.33 1.27 -15.97
CA TYR A 379 -25.38 2.33 -16.97
C TYR A 379 -25.28 1.66 -18.35
N GLY A 380 -26.41 1.18 -18.86
CA GLY A 380 -26.41 0.38 -20.09
C GLY A 380 -27.74 -0.24 -20.48
N ALA A 381 -28.90 0.30 -20.10
CA ALA A 381 -30.19 -0.10 -20.68
C ALA A 381 -31.29 0.95 -20.47
N THR A 382 -31.07 2.20 -20.87
CA THR A 382 -32.18 3.13 -21.15
C THR A 382 -32.16 3.48 -22.63
N GLY A 383 -32.31 2.44 -23.46
CA GLY A 383 -32.97 2.58 -24.75
C GLY A 383 -34.40 3.04 -24.47
N TRP A 384 -34.67 4.28 -24.86
CA TRP A 384 -35.92 5.00 -24.74
C TRP A 384 -37.07 4.23 -25.40
N ASN A 385 -37.76 3.36 -24.66
CA ASN A 385 -38.99 2.69 -25.09
C ASN A 385 -39.92 2.55 -23.89
N GLY A 386 -40.85 3.47 -23.75
CA GLY A 386 -41.86 3.41 -22.68
C GLY A 386 -42.49 4.75 -22.37
N GLN A 387 -42.90 5.51 -23.39
CA GLN A 387 -43.91 6.54 -23.17
C GLN A 387 -45.20 5.84 -22.71
N SER A 388 -45.51 6.03 -21.45
CA SER A 388 -46.81 5.79 -20.85
C SER A 388 -47.89 6.49 -21.68
N ASN A 389 -48.85 5.73 -22.21
CA ASN A 389 -50.08 6.30 -22.76
C ASN A 389 -51.19 6.15 -21.71
N PRO A 390 -51.57 7.20 -20.96
CA PRO A 390 -52.81 7.17 -20.20
C PRO A 390 -53.98 7.60 -21.10
N SER A 391 -55.13 6.96 -20.90
CA SER A 391 -56.48 7.33 -21.37
C SER A 391 -56.88 7.03 -22.83
N ALA A 392 -57.69 5.97 -22.98
CA ALA A 392 -58.99 6.05 -23.66
C ALA A 392 -59.90 4.91 -23.17
N ALA A 393 -60.84 5.25 -22.31
CA ALA A 393 -62.03 4.45 -22.02
C ALA A 393 -63.15 4.85 -22.99
N ARG A 394 -64.10 3.92 -23.23
CA ARG A 394 -65.33 4.01 -24.07
C ARG A 394 -64.99 3.82 -25.57
N LEU A 395 -65.63 2.94 -26.35
CA LEU A 395 -66.93 2.26 -26.33
C LEU A 395 -66.78 0.79 -26.73
#